data_AF-A0A6A5FGM8-F1
#
_entry.id   AF-A0A6A5FGM8-F1
#
_cell.length_a   1.000
_cell.length_b   1.000
_cell.length_c   1.000
_cell.angle_alpha   90.00
_cell.angle_beta   90.00
_cell.angle_gamma   90.00
#
_symmetry.space_group_name_H-M   'P 1'
#
loop_
_entity.id
_entity.type
_entity.pdbx_description
1 polymer ?
#
loop_
_entity_poly.entity_id
_entity_poly.type
_entity_poly.pdbx_seq_one_letter_code
_entity_poly.pdbx_strand_id
1 'polypeptide(L)'
;MTAAEPPGLETQRREIESLLRESELRAGDSWYVVERRWYEQWKEFVETGDQNSSSFPGQIDNTELFEDLDSFHLKGPGGERGLHVGSAEGLHDCWPGC
;
A
#
# COMPACT_ATOMS: atom_id res chain seq x y z
N MET A 1 -14.96 15.09 0.02
CA MET A 1 -14.58 14.91 1.44
C MET A 1 -13.11 15.35 1.52
N THR A 2 -12.75 16.21 2.46
CA THR A 2 -11.34 16.64 2.62
C THR A 2 -10.58 15.54 3.33
N ALA A 3 -9.51 15.02 2.72
CA ALA A 3 -8.56 14.13 3.38
C ALA A 3 -8.11 14.76 4.71
N ALA A 4 -8.11 13.98 5.79
CA ALA A 4 -7.52 14.41 7.04
C ALA A 4 -6.02 14.67 6.82
N GLU A 5 -5.45 15.65 7.51
CA GLU A 5 -4.01 15.89 7.42
C GLU A 5 -3.26 14.61 7.84
N PRO A 6 -2.26 14.17 7.05
CA PRO A 6 -1.55 12.93 7.34
C PRO A 6 -0.82 13.05 8.69
N PRO A 7 -0.79 11.99 9.50
CA PRO A 7 -0.07 12.03 10.77
C PRO A 7 1.43 12.26 10.55
N GLY A 8 2.13 12.72 11.58
CA GLY A 8 3.58 12.94 11.50
C GLY A 8 4.35 11.66 11.12
N LEU A 9 5.51 11.82 10.47
CA LEU A 9 6.27 10.70 9.90
C LEU A 9 6.61 9.61 10.92
N GLU A 10 6.98 10.00 12.14
CA GLU A 10 7.23 9.04 13.23
C GLU A 10 5.98 8.25 13.61
N THR A 11 4.82 8.89 13.59
CA THR A 11 3.55 8.21 13.89
C THR A 11 3.21 7.21 12.77
N GLN A 12 3.35 7.62 11.51
CA GLN A 12 3.17 6.72 10.36
C GLN A 12 4.08 5.49 10.46
N ARG A 13 5.37 5.72 10.69
CA ARG A 13 6.37 4.65 10.82
C ARG A 13 5.97 3.66 11.91
N ARG A 14 5.74 4.16 13.13
CA ARG A 14 5.41 3.33 14.29
C ARG A 14 4.15 2.50 14.05
N GLU A 15 3.09 3.09 13.51
CA GLU A 15 1.82 2.40 13.31
C GLU A 15 1.93 1.29 12.27
N ILE A 16 2.59 1.55 11.13
CA ILE A 16 2.79 0.53 10.10
C ILE A 16 3.76 -0.57 10.56
N GLU A 17 4.86 -0.22 11.23
CA GLU A 17 5.78 -1.22 11.79
C GLU A 17 5.11 -2.09 12.86
N SER A 18 4.30 -1.49 13.73
CA SER A 18 3.49 -2.21 14.72
C SER A 18 2.51 -3.16 14.03
N LEU A 19 1.78 -2.67 13.02
CA LEU A 19 0.83 -3.47 12.25
C LEU A 19 1.54 -4.69 11.62
N LEU A 20 2.67 -4.48 10.94
CA LEU A 20 3.41 -5.56 10.27
C LEU A 20 4.03 -6.57 11.24
N ARG A 21 4.43 -6.12 12.43
CA ARG A 21 5.06 -6.98 13.45
C ARG A 21 4.05 -7.78 14.27
N GLU A 22 2.90 -7.19 14.56
CA GLU A 22 1.94 -7.73 15.54
C GLU A 22 0.77 -8.46 14.88
N SER A 23 0.52 -8.23 13.59
CA SER A 23 -0.58 -8.86 12.88
C SER A 23 -0.21 -10.29 12.45
N GLU A 24 -0.89 -11.27 13.05
CA GLU A 24 -0.85 -12.65 12.57
C GLU A 24 -1.80 -12.81 11.38
N LEU A 25 -1.38 -13.55 10.35
CA LEU A 25 -2.25 -13.85 9.21
C LEU A 25 -3.34 -14.84 9.64
N ARG A 26 -4.60 -14.38 9.71
CA ARG A 26 -5.75 -15.24 10.03
C ARG A 26 -6.68 -15.38 8.84
N ALA A 27 -7.32 -16.55 8.75
CA ALA A 27 -8.29 -16.82 7.71
C ALA A 27 -9.51 -15.88 7.87
N GLY A 28 -9.85 -15.17 6.80
CA GLY A 28 -10.92 -14.17 6.80
C GLY A 28 -10.45 -12.73 6.98
N ASP A 29 -9.17 -12.50 7.30
CA ASP A 29 -8.61 -11.15 7.33
C ASP A 29 -8.38 -10.59 5.92
N SER A 30 -8.61 -9.28 5.78
CA SER A 30 -8.26 -8.54 4.57
C SER A 30 -6.84 -8.01 4.66
N TRP A 31 -6.05 -8.29 3.63
CA TRP A 31 -4.69 -7.79 3.47
C TRP A 31 -4.55 -7.10 2.12
N TYR A 32 -3.73 -6.06 2.08
CA TYR A 32 -3.51 -5.25 0.89
C TYR A 32 -2.11 -5.47 0.36
N VAL A 33 -1.98 -5.45 -0.97
CA VAL A 33 -0.68 -5.50 -1.64
C VAL A 33 -0.29 -4.09 -2.03
N VAL A 34 0.95 -3.74 -1.71
CA VAL A 34 1.58 -2.47 -2.09
C VAL A 34 2.80 -2.80 -2.93
N GLU A 35 2.98 -2.07 -4.02
CA GLU A 35 4.16 -2.23 -4.88
C GLU A 35 5.43 -1.97 -4.08
N ARG A 36 6.43 -2.83 -4.30
CA ARG A 36 7.62 -2.90 -3.45
C ARG A 36 8.44 -1.62 -3.53
N ARG A 37 8.68 -1.07 -4.72
CA ARG A 37 9.47 0.16 -4.89
C ARG A 37 8.80 1.34 -4.21
N TRP A 38 7.48 1.48 -4.31
CA TRP A 38 6.74 2.50 -3.56
C TRP A 38 6.93 2.33 -2.05
N TYR A 39 6.78 1.10 -1.54
CA TYR A 39 6.94 0.82 -0.12
C TYR A 39 8.37 1.08 0.39
N GLU A 40 9.39 0.69 -0.38
CA GLU A 40 10.80 0.96 -0.05
C GLU A 40 11.09 2.47 0.01
N GLN A 41 10.55 3.23 -0.94
CA GLN A 41 10.69 4.69 -0.96
C GLN A 41 9.94 5.36 0.20
N TRP A 42 8.71 4.92 0.50
CA TRP A 42 7.96 5.38 1.68
C TRP A 42 8.72 5.08 2.97
N LYS A 43 9.31 3.89 3.08
CA LYS A 43 10.12 3.51 4.22
C LYS A 43 11.26 4.51 4.40
N GLU A 44 12.10 4.72 3.37
CA GLU A 44 13.20 5.70 3.41
C GLU A 44 12.71 7.09 3.85
N PHE A 45 11.61 7.56 3.26
CA PHE A 45 11.02 8.85 3.59
C PHE A 45 10.69 8.99 5.08
N VAL A 46 9.98 8.00 5.67
CA VAL A 46 9.69 8.04 7.11
C VAL A 46 10.93 7.80 7.97
N GLU A 47 11.98 7.13 7.44
CA GLU A 47 13.25 6.99 8.14
C GLU A 47 14.01 8.30 8.28
N THR A 48 13.94 9.16 7.25
CA THR A 48 14.59 10.48 7.27
C THR A 48 13.98 11.43 8.28
N GLY A 49 12.68 11.28 8.57
CA GLY A 49 11.93 12.19 9.42
C GLY A 49 11.74 13.60 8.85
N ASP A 50 12.13 13.84 7.59
CA ASP A 50 12.02 15.14 6.92
C ASP A 50 10.84 15.15 5.93
N GLN A 51 9.79 15.89 6.28
CA GLN A 51 8.60 16.05 5.44
C GLN A 51 8.87 16.78 4.11
N ASN A 52 10.00 17.49 4.00
CA ASN A 52 10.41 18.18 2.78
C ASN A 52 11.40 17.37 1.94
N SER A 53 11.68 16.12 2.33
CA SER A 53 12.61 15.25 1.63
C SER A 53 12.12 14.94 0.20
N SER A 54 13.08 14.90 -0.74
CA SER A 54 12.83 14.43 -2.11
C SER A 54 12.46 12.95 -2.19
N SER A 55 12.66 12.20 -1.10
CA SER A 55 12.27 10.79 -1.01
C SER A 55 10.76 10.63 -0.79
N PHE A 56 9.98 11.72 -0.72
CA PHE A 56 8.52 11.65 -0.66
C PHE A 56 7.97 10.72 -1.76
N PRO A 57 7.30 9.62 -1.39
CA PRO A 57 6.93 8.56 -2.35
C PRO A 57 5.77 8.96 -3.26
N GLY A 58 5.05 10.05 -2.94
CA GLY A 58 3.83 10.42 -3.66
C GLY A 58 2.67 9.46 -3.38
N GLN A 59 1.71 9.44 -4.29
CA GLN A 59 0.56 8.53 -4.23
C GLN A 59 1.01 7.07 -4.40
N ILE A 60 0.34 6.13 -3.73
CA ILE A 60 0.57 4.69 -3.93
C ILE A 60 0.35 4.35 -5.40
N ASP A 61 1.40 3.82 -6.04
CA ASP A 61 1.36 3.37 -7.42
C ASP A 61 1.55 1.85 -7.49
N ASN A 62 0.44 1.15 -7.69
CA ASN A 62 0.41 -0.31 -7.86
C ASN A 62 0.36 -0.75 -9.32
N THR A 63 0.49 0.16 -10.30
CA THR A 63 0.29 -0.14 -11.73
C THR A 63 1.19 -1.28 -12.22
N GLU A 64 2.44 -1.33 -11.76
CA GLU A 64 3.40 -2.37 -12.11
C GLU A 64 3.07 -3.77 -11.56
N LEU A 65 2.11 -3.89 -10.64
CA LEU A 65 1.62 -5.17 -10.15
C LEU A 65 0.60 -5.81 -11.10
N PHE A 66 -0.01 -5.04 -12.00
CA PHE A 66 -1.08 -5.51 -12.88
C PHE A 66 -0.54 -5.93 -14.24
N GLU A 67 -1.00 -7.07 -14.73
CA GLU A 67 -0.77 -7.53 -16.10
C GLU A 67 -1.67 -6.78 -17.08
N ASP A 68 -2.89 -6.44 -16.63
CA ASP A 68 -3.86 -5.65 -17.36
C ASP A 68 -4.54 -4.65 -16.42
N LEU A 69 -4.47 -3.36 -16.79
CA LEU A 69 -5.02 -2.25 -16.02
C LEU A 69 -6.51 -2.05 -16.25
N ASP A 70 -7.07 -2.59 -17.35
CA ASP A 70 -8.50 -2.49 -17.62
C ASP A 70 -9.29 -3.53 -16.81
N SER A 71 -8.76 -4.74 -16.66
CA SER A 71 -9.37 -5.80 -15.83
C SER A 71 -8.86 -5.87 -14.39
N PHE A 72 -7.86 -5.06 -14.03
CA PHE A 72 -7.18 -5.09 -12.73
C PHE A 72 -6.64 -6.49 -12.37
N HIS A 73 -6.17 -7.23 -13.36
CA HIS A 73 -5.60 -8.57 -13.15
C HIS A 73 -4.15 -8.47 -12.68
N LEU A 74 -3.83 -9.06 -11.52
CA LEU A 74 -2.47 -9.07 -10.97
C LEU A 74 -1.54 -10.03 -11.74
N LYS A 75 -0.29 -9.62 -11.92
CA LYS A 75 0.77 -10.47 -12.49
C LYS A 75 0.95 -11.72 -11.62
N GLY A 76 0.75 -12.90 -12.21
CA GLY A 76 1.02 -14.16 -11.53
C GLY A 76 2.53 -14.43 -11.36
N PRO A 77 2.95 -15.26 -10.39
CA PRO A 77 4.33 -15.71 -10.27
C PRO A 77 4.64 -16.71 -11.39
N GLY A 78 4.85 -16.19 -12.60
CA GLY A 78 5.10 -16.97 -13.81
C GLY A 78 3.84 -17.61 -14.38
N GLY A 79 3.13 -16.91 -15.27
CA GLY A 79 2.29 -17.43 -16.34
C GLY A 79 1.05 -18.29 -16.01
N GLU A 80 0.96 -18.93 -14.85
CA GLU A 80 -0.14 -19.85 -14.55
C GLU A 80 -0.54 -19.75 -13.08
N ARG A 81 -1.82 -19.42 -12.87
CA ARG A 81 -2.54 -19.16 -11.61
C ARG A 81 -2.40 -17.73 -11.10
N GLY A 82 -3.17 -16.83 -11.72
CA GLY A 82 -3.55 -15.56 -11.13
C GLY A 82 -4.28 -15.80 -9.82
N LEU A 83 -3.77 -15.23 -8.73
CA LEU A 83 -4.55 -15.05 -7.51
C LEU A 83 -5.65 -14.06 -7.87
N HIS A 84 -6.91 -14.53 -7.89
CA HIS A 84 -8.06 -13.66 -8.04
C HIS A 84 -8.21 -12.87 -6.74
N VAL A 85 -7.56 -11.71 -6.66
CA VAL A 85 -7.87 -10.73 -5.62
C VAL A 85 -9.21 -10.14 -6.01
N GLY A 86 -10.23 -10.40 -5.19
CA GLY A 86 -11.59 -9.95 -5.43
C GLY A 86 -11.64 -8.45 -5.72
N SER A 87 -12.53 -8.09 -6.64
CA SER A 87 -12.81 -6.76 -7.17
C SER A 87 -12.36 -5.59 -6.28
N ALA A 88 -11.44 -4.78 -6.82
CA ALA A 88 -11.00 -3.50 -6.28
C ALA A 88 -12.08 -2.40 -6.33
N GLU A 89 -13.35 -2.73 -6.61
CA GLU A 89 -14.47 -1.77 -6.57
C GLU A 89 -14.74 -1.21 -5.15
N GLY A 90 -14.05 -1.72 -4.12
CA GLY A 90 -14.11 -1.20 -2.74
C GLY A 90 -12.85 -0.48 -2.23
N LEU A 91 -11.78 -0.37 -3.03
CA LEU A 91 -10.52 0.25 -2.56
C LEU A 91 -10.62 1.76 -2.36
N HIS A 92 -11.68 2.40 -2.86
CA HIS A 92 -11.99 3.80 -2.55
C HIS A 92 -12.50 4.01 -1.11
N ASP A 93 -12.89 2.95 -0.41
CA ASP A 93 -13.47 3.03 0.96
C ASP A 93 -12.54 2.44 2.03
N CYS A 94 -11.38 1.88 1.64
CA CYS A 94 -10.48 1.18 2.56
C CYS A 94 -9.48 2.11 3.28
N TRP A 95 -9.45 3.39 2.94
CA TRP A 95 -8.67 4.39 3.66
C TRP A 95 -9.56 5.60 3.98
N PRO A 96 -9.61 6.07 5.24
CA PRO A 96 -10.25 7.35 5.52
C PRO A 96 -9.46 8.45 4.82
N GLY A 97 -9.98 8.94 3.69
CA GLY A 97 -9.56 10.20 3.08
C GLY A 97 -8.69 10.13 1.82
N CYS A 98 -9.02 9.25 0.86
CA CYS A 98 -8.67 9.50 -0.54
C CYS A 98 -9.72 10.41 -1.21
#